data_AF-A0A1H4U7D7-F1
#
_entry.id   AF-A0A1H4U7D7-F1
#
_cell.length_a   1.000
_cell.length_b   1.000
_cell.length_c   1.000
_cell.angle_alpha   90.00
_cell.angle_beta   90.00
_cell.angle_gamma   90.00
#
_symmetry.space_group_name_H-M   'P 1'
#
loop_
_entity.id
_entity.type
_entity.pdbx_description
1 polymer ?
#
loop_
_entity_poly.entity_id
_entity_poly.type
_entity_poly.pdbx_seq_one_letter_code
_entity_poly.pdbx_strand_id
1 'polypeptide(L)'
;MAAVLYRRLRALGITAPGSAITLVGGVLAAAALSGSALFGWAGGRLPMDADPALARALADLSFLSGGVAYSVTFAMLVSGLSVTGLMTLLLPRPLTWTGLALAAAGMVSLLSLIADPFGYLLPVVRFGGLIWLVITAFLLPRTRPSRHQ
;
A
#
# COMPACT_ATOMS: atom_id res chain seq x y z
N MET A 1 -25.38 -8.88 -2.56
CA MET A 1 -24.53 -9.73 -3.43
C MET A 1 -23.17 -10.05 -2.81
N ALA A 2 -22.36 -9.06 -2.41
CA ALA A 2 -21.05 -9.30 -1.77
C ALA A 2 -21.10 -10.19 -0.51
N ALA A 3 -22.12 -10.04 0.34
CA ALA A 3 -22.31 -10.85 1.55
C ALA A 3 -22.59 -12.36 1.26
N VAL A 4 -23.19 -12.66 0.12
CA VAL A 4 -23.50 -14.04 -0.31
C VAL A 4 -22.27 -14.70 -0.93
N LEU A 5 -21.49 -13.95 -1.72
CA LEU A 5 -20.17 -14.39 -2.21
C LEU A 5 -19.20 -14.65 -1.05
N TYR A 6 -19.17 -13.77 -0.04
CA TYR A 6 -18.32 -13.92 1.13
C TYR A 6 -18.67 -15.16 1.97
N ARG A 7 -19.97 -15.44 2.20
CA ARG A 7 -20.40 -16.67 2.89
C ARG A 7 -20.08 -17.94 2.11
N ARG A 8 -20.18 -17.93 0.77
CA ARG A 8 -19.79 -19.07 -0.08
C ARG A 8 -18.28 -19.31 -0.11
N LEU A 9 -17.46 -18.26 -0.17
CA LEU A 9 -16.00 -18.36 -0.11
C LEU A 9 -15.53 -18.97 1.23
N ARG A 10 -16.18 -18.61 2.33
CA ARG A 10 -15.88 -19.14 3.67
C ARG A 10 -16.31 -20.60 3.84
N ALA A 11 -17.41 -20.99 3.21
CA ALA A 11 -17.90 -22.38 3.22
C ALA A 11 -17.01 -23.33 2.39
N LEU A 12 -16.17 -22.79 1.49
CA LEU A 12 -15.28 -23.55 0.60
C LEU A 12 -13.85 -23.75 1.16
N GLY A 13 -13.57 -23.36 2.41
CA GLY A 13 -12.24 -23.55 3.02
C GLY A 13 -11.13 -22.67 2.45
N ILE A 14 -11.48 -21.61 1.69
CA ILE A 14 -10.53 -20.67 1.10
C ILE A 14 -9.93 -19.83 2.23
N THR A 15 -8.77 -20.27 2.69
CA THR A 15 -7.96 -19.61 3.72
C THR A 15 -7.06 -18.57 3.04
N ALA A 16 -7.12 -17.34 3.56
CA ALA A 16 -6.32 -16.17 3.17
C ALA A 16 -6.74 -15.36 1.91
N PRO A 17 -7.97 -14.81 1.83
CA PRO A 17 -8.23 -13.66 0.94
C PRO A 17 -7.24 -12.50 1.14
N GLY A 18 -6.62 -12.39 2.33
CA GLY A 18 -5.59 -11.40 2.62
C GLY A 18 -4.29 -11.56 1.83
N SER A 19 -3.93 -12.76 1.35
CA SER A 19 -2.71 -12.96 0.55
C SER A 19 -2.83 -12.35 -0.84
N ALA A 20 -3.98 -12.55 -1.50
CA ALA A 20 -4.28 -11.94 -2.80
C ALA A 20 -4.34 -10.41 -2.70
N ILE A 21 -4.98 -9.88 -1.65
CA ILE A 21 -5.04 -8.42 -1.39
C ILE A 21 -3.64 -7.85 -1.16
N THR A 22 -2.79 -8.57 -0.40
CA THR A 22 -1.39 -8.19 -0.17
C THR A 22 -0.62 -8.08 -1.48
N LEU A 23 -0.73 -9.10 -2.33
CA LEU A 23 -0.02 -9.17 -3.62
C LEU A 23 -0.47 -8.05 -4.56
N VAL A 24 -1.78 -7.91 -4.76
CA VAL A 24 -2.34 -6.88 -5.64
C VAL A 24 -1.98 -5.49 -5.14
N GLY A 25 -2.12 -5.23 -3.84
CA GLY A 25 -1.71 -3.96 -3.24
C GLY A 25 -0.23 -3.66 -3.46
N GLY A 26 0.65 -4.65 -3.29
CA GLY A 26 2.09 -4.50 -3.50
C GLY A 26 2.48 -4.21 -4.94
N VAL A 27 1.91 -4.95 -5.90
CA VAL A 27 2.15 -4.73 -7.33
C VAL A 27 1.67 -3.34 -7.74
N LEU A 28 0.48 -2.94 -7.31
CA LEU A 28 -0.06 -1.62 -7.62
C LEU A 28 0.75 -0.49 -6.97
N ALA A 29 1.22 -0.68 -5.73
CA ALA A 29 2.08 0.29 -5.06
C ALA A 29 3.44 0.45 -5.77
N ALA A 30 4.05 -0.65 -6.21
CA ALA A 30 5.29 -0.64 -6.98
C ALA A 30 5.09 0.02 -8.36
N ALA A 31 3.96 -0.24 -9.02
CA ALA A 31 3.60 0.39 -10.29
C ALA A 31 3.38 1.90 -10.13
N ALA A 32 2.71 2.32 -9.04
CA ALA A 32 2.50 3.73 -8.72
C ALA A 32 3.81 4.49 -8.50
N LEU A 33 4.75 3.91 -7.75
CA LEU A 33 6.09 4.49 -7.56
C LEU A 33 6.91 4.52 -8.85
N SER A 34 6.84 3.46 -9.66
CA SER A 34 7.50 3.43 -10.98
C SER A 34 6.95 4.50 -11.90
N GLY A 35 5.61 4.67 -11.94
CA GLY A 35 4.95 5.75 -12.68
C GLY A 35 5.40 7.13 -12.20
N SER A 36 5.46 7.34 -10.89
CA SER A 36 5.95 8.59 -10.29
C SER A 36 7.37 8.94 -10.73
N ALA A 37 8.27 7.95 -10.71
CA ALA A 37 9.65 8.12 -11.17
C ALA A 37 9.72 8.40 -12.68
N LEU A 38 8.90 7.72 -13.49
CA LEU A 38 8.84 7.95 -14.95
C LEU A 38 8.37 9.36 -15.28
N PHE A 39 7.32 9.87 -14.61
CA PHE A 39 6.85 11.24 -14.82
C PHE A 39 7.88 12.28 -14.37
N GLY A 40 8.54 12.06 -13.22
CA GLY A 40 9.61 12.94 -12.75
C GLY A 40 10.81 12.96 -13.70
N TRP A 41 11.21 11.79 -14.21
CA TRP A 41 12.26 11.67 -15.21
C TRP A 41 11.89 12.34 -16.54
N ALA A 42 10.65 12.16 -17.01
CA ALA A 42 10.17 12.83 -18.21
C ALA A 42 10.19 14.35 -18.02
N GLY A 43 9.73 14.82 -16.86
CA GLY A 43 9.79 16.22 -16.42
C GLY A 43 11.21 16.81 -16.47
N GLY A 44 12.19 16.06 -15.98
CA GLY A 44 13.60 16.48 -15.98
C GLY A 44 14.26 16.52 -17.37
N ARG A 45 13.60 15.97 -18.41
CA ARG A 45 14.10 15.98 -19.80
C ARG A 45 13.46 17.06 -20.68
N LEU A 46 12.58 17.90 -20.15
CA LEU A 46 12.00 18.98 -20.95
C LEU A 46 13.07 19.98 -21.38
N PRO A 47 13.03 20.46 -22.64
CA PRO A 47 13.80 21.62 -23.07
C PRO A 47 13.47 22.86 -22.23
N MET A 48 14.41 23.81 -22.15
CA MET A 48 14.19 25.05 -21.38
C MET A 48 13.06 25.92 -21.93
N ASP A 49 12.77 25.79 -23.23
CA ASP A 49 11.72 26.54 -23.92
C ASP A 49 10.35 25.83 -23.90
N ALA A 50 10.25 24.71 -23.18
CA ALA A 50 9.01 23.95 -23.13
C ALA A 50 7.92 24.68 -22.32
N ASP A 51 6.66 24.41 -22.67
CA ASP A 51 5.50 25.02 -22.04
C ASP A 51 5.49 24.76 -20.51
N PRO A 52 5.47 25.81 -19.66
CA PRO A 52 5.38 25.67 -18.21
C PRO A 52 4.18 24.83 -17.74
N ALA A 53 3.07 24.84 -18.49
CA ALA A 53 1.90 24.04 -18.17
C ALA A 53 2.17 22.53 -18.25
N LEU A 54 2.99 22.10 -19.22
CA LEU A 54 3.38 20.70 -19.36
C LEU A 54 4.30 20.25 -18.21
N ALA A 55 5.27 21.09 -17.83
CA ALA A 55 6.15 20.82 -16.69
C ALA A 55 5.34 20.68 -15.39
N ARG A 56 4.34 21.55 -15.18
CA ARG A 56 3.42 21.49 -14.05
C ARG A 56 2.61 20.18 -14.05
N ALA A 57 2.03 19.81 -15.19
CA ALA A 57 1.23 18.59 -15.31
C ALA A 57 2.05 17.31 -15.01
N LEU A 58 3.31 17.24 -15.46
CA LEU A 58 4.18 16.10 -15.15
C LEU A 58 4.57 16.05 -13.66
N ALA A 59 4.80 17.20 -13.04
CA ALA A 59 5.04 17.29 -11.61
C ALA A 59 3.82 16.83 -10.80
N ASP A 60 2.62 17.27 -11.19
CA ASP A 60 1.37 16.89 -10.53
C ASP A 60 1.09 15.38 -10.71
N LEU A 61 1.31 14.81 -11.91
CA LEU A 61 1.20 13.37 -12.14
C LEU A 61 2.22 12.56 -11.33
N SER A 62 3.46 13.04 -11.24
CA SER A 62 4.50 12.42 -10.42
C SER A 62 4.10 12.43 -8.93
N PHE A 63 3.53 13.53 -8.46
CA PHE A 63 3.04 13.66 -7.09
C PHE A 63 1.81 12.78 -6.82
N LEU A 64 0.81 12.77 -7.71
CA LEU A 64 -0.41 11.97 -7.57
C LEU A 64 -0.11 10.47 -7.51
N SER A 65 0.78 10.00 -8.38
CA SER A 65 1.19 8.60 -8.43
C SER A 65 2.03 8.20 -7.22
N GLY A 66 3.04 9.00 -6.86
CA GLY A 66 3.95 8.71 -5.73
C GLY A 66 3.39 9.04 -4.35
N GLY A 67 2.32 9.81 -4.28
CA GLY A 67 1.63 10.22 -3.07
C GLY A 67 0.37 9.41 -2.85
N VAL A 68 -0.75 9.86 -3.42
CA VAL A 68 -2.09 9.34 -3.10
C VAL A 68 -2.27 7.92 -3.64
N ALA A 69 -1.94 7.67 -4.91
CA ALA A 69 -2.11 6.35 -5.51
C ALA A 69 -1.25 5.29 -4.81
N TYR A 70 0.01 5.62 -4.51
CA TYR A 70 0.88 4.79 -3.68
C TYR A 70 0.28 4.52 -2.30
N SER A 71 -0.19 5.55 -1.59
CA SER A 71 -0.69 5.40 -0.21
C SER A 71 -1.91 4.47 -0.12
N VAL A 72 -2.83 4.55 -1.08
CA VAL A 72 -4.02 3.67 -1.13
C VAL A 72 -3.64 2.22 -1.45
N THR A 73 -2.79 2.02 -2.45
CA THR A 73 -2.38 0.67 -2.88
C THR A 73 -1.47 0.01 -1.84
N PHE A 74 -0.65 0.80 -1.17
CA PHE A 74 0.11 0.39 0.01
C PHE A 74 -0.80 0.03 1.19
N ALA A 75 -1.88 0.79 1.44
CA ALA A 75 -2.87 0.43 2.46
C ALA A 75 -3.54 -0.92 2.16
N MET A 76 -3.79 -1.25 0.89
CA MET A 76 -4.24 -2.60 0.51
C MET A 76 -3.20 -3.66 0.87
N LEU A 77 -1.92 -3.42 0.56
CA LEU A 77 -0.84 -4.34 0.94
C LEU A 77 -0.79 -4.58 2.46
N VAL A 78 -0.76 -3.50 3.24
CA VAL A 78 -0.58 -3.57 4.69
C VAL A 78 -1.81 -4.14 5.38
N SER A 79 -3.01 -3.83 4.90
CA SER A 79 -4.25 -4.42 5.43
C SER A 79 -4.30 -5.92 5.17
N GLY A 80 -3.90 -6.39 3.97
CA GLY A 80 -3.78 -7.81 3.66
C GLY A 80 -2.83 -8.54 4.61
N LEU A 81 -1.64 -7.98 4.86
CA LEU A 81 -0.66 -8.54 5.79
C LEU A 81 -1.16 -8.53 7.24
N SER A 82 -1.72 -7.40 7.68
CA SER A 82 -2.17 -7.22 9.06
C SER A 82 -3.34 -8.14 9.40
N VAL A 83 -4.34 -8.25 8.51
CA VAL A 83 -5.48 -9.15 8.67
C VAL A 83 -5.01 -10.61 8.66
N THR A 84 -4.12 -10.99 7.74
CA THR A 84 -3.59 -12.36 7.69
C THR A 84 -2.75 -12.67 8.93
N GLY A 85 -1.93 -11.73 9.40
CA GLY A 85 -1.14 -11.85 10.63
C GLY A 85 -2.00 -12.03 11.87
N LEU A 86 -3.12 -11.32 11.98
CA LEU A 86 -4.10 -11.50 13.06
C LEU A 86 -4.78 -12.87 13.00
N MET A 87 -5.16 -13.33 11.81
CA MET A 87 -5.83 -14.62 11.62
C MET A 87 -4.92 -15.82 11.89
N THR A 88 -3.63 -15.69 11.57
CA THR A 88 -2.66 -16.78 11.67
C THR A 88 -1.79 -16.73 12.93
N LEU A 89 -1.88 -15.65 13.72
CA LEU A 89 -1.05 -15.39 14.92
C LEU A 89 0.47 -15.50 14.65
N LEU A 90 0.89 -15.36 13.38
CA LEU A 90 2.29 -15.47 12.96
C LEU A 90 3.11 -14.22 13.27
N LEU A 91 2.45 -13.09 13.53
CA LEU A 91 3.08 -11.79 13.80
C LEU A 91 2.67 -11.29 15.19
N PRO A 92 3.55 -10.51 15.87
CA PRO A 92 3.21 -9.93 17.15
C PRO A 92 2.02 -8.97 17.01
N ARG A 93 1.04 -9.09 17.91
CA ARG A 93 -0.15 -8.24 17.97
C ARG A 93 0.11 -6.74 17.79
N PRO A 94 1.11 -6.10 18.44
CA PRO A 94 1.36 -4.67 18.23
C PRO A 94 1.69 -4.34 16.77
N LEU A 95 2.45 -5.19 16.08
CA LEU A 95 2.81 -4.97 14.68
C LEU A 95 1.59 -5.05 13.75
N THR A 96 0.66 -5.97 14.02
CA THR A 96 -0.57 -6.05 13.23
C THR A 96 -1.48 -4.84 13.44
N TRP A 97 -1.52 -4.27 14.64
CA TRP A 97 -2.29 -3.05 14.93
C TRP A 97 -1.66 -1.81 14.31
N THR A 98 -0.33 -1.66 14.38
CA THR A 98 0.36 -0.54 13.72
C THR A 98 0.22 -0.61 12.20
N GLY A 99 0.21 -1.80 11.62
CA GLY A 99 -0.09 -2.00 10.20
C GLY A 99 -1.52 -1.57 9.86
N LEU A 100 -2.52 -1.94 10.66
CA LEU A 100 -3.89 -1.50 10.44
C LEU A 100 -4.04 0.03 10.57
N ALA A 101 -3.34 0.66 11.51
CA ALA A 101 -3.32 2.12 11.63
C ALA A 101 -2.69 2.79 10.40
N LEU A 102 -1.59 2.24 9.87
CA LEU A 102 -0.97 2.72 8.62
C LEU A 102 -1.89 2.52 7.41
N ALA A 103 -2.61 1.39 7.34
CA ALA A 103 -3.59 1.15 6.29
C ALA A 103 -4.75 2.15 6.35
N ALA A 104 -5.25 2.45 7.55
CA ALA A 104 -6.25 3.49 7.74
C ALA A 104 -5.72 4.87 7.31
N ALA A 105 -4.50 5.22 7.71
CA ALA A 105 -3.85 6.47 7.29
C ALA A 105 -3.70 6.55 5.76
N GLY A 106 -3.31 5.46 5.08
CA GLY A 106 -3.19 5.41 3.62
C GLY A 106 -4.53 5.49 2.88
N MET A 107 -5.64 5.09 3.51
CA MET A 107 -6.97 5.33 2.95
C MET A 107 -7.43 6.77 3.19
N VAL A 108 -7.19 7.31 4.38
CA VAL A 108 -7.54 8.70 4.72
C VAL A 108 -6.71 9.69 3.92
N SER A 109 -5.50 9.34 3.45
CA SER A 109 -4.72 10.22 2.59
C SER A 109 -5.40 10.57 1.27
N LEU A 110 -6.46 9.86 0.86
CA LEU A 110 -7.30 10.29 -0.26
C LEU A 110 -7.95 11.66 -0.04
N LEU A 111 -8.26 12.02 1.21
CA LEU A 111 -8.77 13.35 1.54
C LEU A 111 -7.76 14.46 1.26
N SER A 112 -6.47 14.16 1.07
CA SER A 112 -5.47 15.18 0.68
C SER A 112 -5.74 15.79 -0.69
N LEU A 113 -6.55 15.15 -1.55
CA LEU A 113 -7.00 15.72 -2.82
C LEU A 113 -8.03 16.83 -2.63
N ILE A 114 -8.70 16.87 -1.48
CA ILE A 114 -9.81 17.80 -1.20
C ILE A 114 -9.40 18.82 -0.14
N ALA A 115 -8.50 18.45 0.78
CA ALA A 115 -8.11 19.27 1.91
C ALA A 115 -6.59 19.16 2.20
N ASP A 116 -5.91 20.30 2.08
CA ASP A 116 -4.46 20.45 2.32
C ASP A 116 -3.94 19.89 3.65
N PRO A 117 -4.68 19.97 4.79
CA PRO A 117 -4.20 19.43 6.07
C PRO A 117 -3.91 17.93 6.05
N PHE A 118 -4.51 17.17 5.13
CA PHE A 118 -4.27 15.72 5.02
C PHE A 118 -2.98 15.37 4.28
N GLY A 119 -2.27 16.36 3.72
CA GLY A 119 -0.98 16.16 3.06
C GLY A 119 0.07 15.50 3.99
N TYR A 120 -0.01 15.74 5.31
CA TYR A 120 0.89 15.14 6.29
C TYR A 120 0.77 13.61 6.41
N LEU A 121 -0.36 13.02 5.99
CA LEU A 121 -0.53 11.57 6.02
C LEU A 121 0.34 10.88 4.96
N LEU A 122 0.64 11.55 3.85
CA LEU A 122 1.45 10.98 2.76
C LEU A 122 2.88 10.65 3.24
N PRO A 123 3.64 11.57 3.89
CA PRO A 123 4.92 11.21 4.51
C PRO A 123 4.81 10.11 5.57
N VAL A 124 3.77 10.14 6.41
CA VAL A 124 3.59 9.17 7.50
C VAL A 124 3.42 7.76 6.93
N VAL A 125 2.56 7.60 5.92
CA VAL A 125 2.35 6.31 5.25
C VAL A 125 3.61 5.85 4.54
N ARG A 126 4.34 6.77 3.89
CA ARG A 126 5.57 6.44 3.17
C ARG A 126 6.70 5.99 4.09
N PHE A 127 7.10 6.82 5.04
CA PHE A 127 8.24 6.53 5.91
C PHE A 127 7.87 5.52 7.00
N GLY A 128 6.71 5.71 7.65
CA GLY A 128 6.20 4.78 8.65
C GLY A 128 5.89 3.41 8.05
N GLY A 129 5.33 3.38 6.84
CA GLY A 129 5.08 2.16 6.09
C GLY A 129 6.34 1.39 5.71
N LEU A 130 7.40 2.09 5.28
CA LEU A 130 8.70 1.46 4.98
C LEU A 130 9.32 0.82 6.23
N ILE A 131 9.37 1.55 7.35
CA ILE A 131 9.88 1.03 8.63
C ILE A 131 9.07 -0.21 9.03
N TRP A 132 7.75 -0.12 8.94
CA TRP A 132 6.86 -1.23 9.27
C TRP A 132 7.07 -2.45 8.37
N LEU A 133 7.23 -2.25 7.06
CA LEU A 133 7.51 -3.32 6.11
C LEU A 133 8.83 -4.04 6.42
N VAL A 134 9.88 -3.28 6.71
CA VAL A 134 11.18 -3.83 7.07
C VAL A 134 11.06 -4.70 8.33
N ILE A 135 10.43 -4.18 9.39
CA ILE A 135 10.20 -4.92 10.64
C ILE A 135 9.39 -6.20 10.37
N THR A 136 8.33 -6.10 9.56
CA THR A 136 7.48 -7.23 9.20
C THR A 136 8.25 -8.30 8.43
N ALA A 137 9.10 -7.91 7.49
CA ALA A 137 9.93 -8.83 6.72
C ALA A 137 10.94 -9.58 7.62
N PHE A 138 11.51 -8.92 8.63
CA PHE A 138 12.42 -9.55 9.58
C PHE A 138 11.72 -10.54 10.52
N LEU A 139 10.48 -10.23 10.93
CA LEU A 139 9.73 -11.05 11.89
C LEU A 139 8.98 -12.21 11.23
N LEU A 140 8.75 -12.17 9.92
CA LEU A 140 8.02 -13.21 9.23
C LEU A 140 8.84 -14.52 9.19
N PRO A 141 8.35 -15.64 9.75
CA PRO A 141 9.10 -16.88 9.76
C PRO A 141 9.39 -17.39 8.35
N ARG A 142 10.66 -17.65 8.04
CA ARG A 142 11.14 -18.10 6.71
C ARG A 142 10.71 -19.54 6.38
N THR A 143 10.39 -20.34 7.38
CA THR A 143 10.01 -21.74 7.25
C THR A 143 8.83 -22.06 8.17
N ARG A 144 7.77 -22.67 7.63
CA ARG A 144 6.81 -23.43 8.44
C ARG A 144 7.47 -24.77 8.75
N PRO A 145 7.61 -25.20 10.01
CA PRO A 145 7.94 -26.59 10.30
C PRO A 145 6.90 -27.45 9.60
N SER A 146 7.35 -28.36 8.72
CA SER A 146 6.50 -29.38 8.14
C SER A 146 5.82 -30.10 9.31
N ARG A 147 4.48 -30.02 9.36
CA ARG A 147 3.69 -30.79 10.29
C ARG A 147 3.77 -32.23 9.81
N HIS A 148 4.81 -32.95 10.24
CA HIS A 148 4.85 -34.41 10.18
C HIS A 148 3.71 -34.92 11.08
N GLN A 149 2.60 -35.27 10.44
CA GLN A 149 1.66 -36.27 10.93
C GLN A 149 1.97 -37.58 10.23
#